data_AF-A0A6B3CTK6-F1
#
_entry.id   AF-A0A6B3CTK6-F1
#
_cell.length_a   1.000
_cell.length_b   1.000
_cell.length_c   1.000
_cell.angle_alpha   90.00
_cell.angle_beta   90.00
_cell.angle_gamma   90.00
#
_symmetry.space_group_name_H-M   'P 1'
#
loop_
_entity.id
_entity.type
_entity.pdbx_description
1 polymer ?
#
loop_
_entity_poly.entity_id
_entity_poly.type
_entity_poly.pdbx_seq_one_letter_code
_entity_poly.pdbx_strand_id
1 'polypeptide(L)' 'MTHETTTLDLGPQTQVLVRLADGVRDERLADPTPCPGLAVRNLLGHLTGLAVAFRDA' A
#
# COMPACT_ATOMS: atom_id res chain seq x y z
N MET A 1 26.31 0.97 -21.91
CA MET A 1 25.73 1.62 -20.71
C MET A 1 25.04 0.54 -19.91
N THR A 2 25.73 -0.05 -18.94
CA THR A 2 25.12 -1.03 -18.03
C THR A 2 24.23 -0.26 -17.06
N HIS A 3 22.92 -0.49 -17.10
CA HIS A 3 22.00 0.07 -16.11
C HIS A 3 22.23 -0.67 -14.78
N GLU A 4 22.82 0.02 -13.80
CA GLU A 4 22.89 -0.47 -12.43
C GLU A 4 21.48 -0.46 -11.84
N THR A 5 20.95 -1.63 -11.52
CA THR A 5 19.63 -1.75 -10.89
C THR A 5 19.83 -1.67 -9.39
N THR A 6 19.77 -0.45 -8.84
CA THR A 6 19.70 -0.28 -7.39
C THR A 6 18.37 -0.81 -6.87
N THR A 7 18.41 -1.81 -6.00
CA THR A 7 17.22 -2.28 -5.28
C THR A 7 16.67 -1.15 -4.41
N LEU A 8 15.41 -0.77 -4.63
CA LEU A 8 14.75 0.28 -3.86
C LEU A 8 14.35 -0.24 -2.48
N ASP A 9 14.84 0.40 -1.41
CA ASP A 9 14.32 0.15 -0.06
C ASP A 9 12.95 0.82 0.11
N LEU A 10 11.93 0.00 0.27
CA LEU A 10 10.54 0.41 0.51
C LEU A 10 10.17 0.40 2.01
N GLY A 11 11.08 -0.01 2.89
CA GLY A 11 10.86 -0.10 4.34
C GLY A 11 10.37 1.20 4.98
N PRO A 12 11.05 2.35 4.77
CA PRO A 12 10.63 3.62 5.36
C PRO A 12 9.21 4.06 4.95
N GLN A 13 8.84 3.88 3.69
CA GLN A 13 7.54 4.28 3.15
C GLN A 13 6.44 3.30 3.60
N THR A 14 6.73 2.00 3.66
CA THR A 14 5.77 1.00 4.16
C THR A 14 5.46 1.18 5.64
N GLN A 15 6.40 1.67 6.46
CA GLN A 15 6.10 2.04 7.85
C GLN A 15 5.08 3.17 7.99
N VAL A 16 5.03 4.11 7.05
CA VAL A 16 3.99 5.16 7.01
C VAL A 16 2.63 4.53 6.75
N LEU A 17 2.56 3.57 5.81
CA LEU A 17 1.33 2.86 5.48
C LEU A 17 0.83 2.00 6.64
N VAL A 18 1.72 1.34 7.38
CA VAL A 18 1.35 0.57 8.58
C VAL A 18 0.64 1.45 9.60
N ARG A 19 1.20 2.62 9.92
CA ARG A 19 0.57 3.55 10.88
C ARG A 19 -0.77 4.08 10.39
N LEU A 20 -0.93 4.31 9.09
CA LEU A 20 -2.20 4.74 8.53
C LEU A 20 -3.25 3.63 8.60
N ALA A 21 -2.88 2.41 8.20
CA ALA A 21 -3.76 1.24 8.20
C ALA A 21 -4.21 0.86 9.61
N ASP A 22 -3.34 0.97 10.61
CA ASP A 22 -3.68 0.71 12.03
C ASP A 22 -4.78 1.66 12.56
N GLY A 23 -4.86 2.87 12.02
CA GLY A 23 -5.91 3.83 12.34
C GLY A 23 -7.25 3.60 11.62
N VAL A 24 -7.31 2.68 10.64
CA VAL A 24 -8.54 2.40 9.89
C VAL A 24 -9.40 1.42 10.67
N ARG A 25 -10.54 1.90 11.16
CA ARG A 25 -11.57 1.04 11.77
C ARG A 25 -12.46 0.42 10.70
N ASP A 26 -13.02 -0.74 11.01
CA ASP A 26 -13.88 -1.51 10.09
C ASP A 26 -15.07 -0.70 9.57
N GLU A 27 -15.64 0.19 10.39
CA GLU A 27 -16.78 1.02 9.98
C GLU A 27 -16.42 2.00 8.86
N ARG A 28 -15.14 2.31 8.68
CA ARG A 28 -14.62 3.25 7.67
C ARG A 28 -14.26 2.55 6.36
N LEU A 29 -14.36 1.23 6.27
CA LEU A 29 -13.99 0.46 5.07
C LEU A 29 -14.84 0.79 3.84
N ALA A 30 -16.04 1.33 4.06
CA ALA A 30 -16.95 1.79 3.01
C ALA A 30 -16.69 3.23 2.54
N ASP A 31 -15.92 4.01 3.29
CA ASP A 31 -15.73 5.44 3.03
C ASP A 31 -14.98 5.70 1.72
N PRO A 32 -15.26 6.85 1.07
CA PRO A 32 -14.51 7.26 -0.11
C PRO A 32 -13.07 7.63 0.24
N THR A 33 -12.19 7.51 -0.74
CA THR A 33 -10.81 8.00 -0.66
C THR A 33 -10.62 9.16 -1.62
N PRO A 34 -9.51 9.91 -1.52
CA PRO A 34 -9.15 10.89 -2.54
C PRO A 34 -8.94 10.28 -3.94
N CYS A 35 -8.78 8.96 -4.04
CA CYS A 35 -8.74 8.25 -5.31
C CYS A 35 -10.18 7.99 -5.82
N PRO A 36 -10.58 8.57 -6.96
CA PRO A 36 -11.96 8.45 -7.45
C PRO A 36 -12.38 6.99 -7.65
N GLY A 37 -13.59 6.66 -7.18
CA GLY A 37 -14.16 5.32 -7.33
C GLY A 37 -13.55 4.23 -6.44
N LEU A 38 -12.62 4.57 -5.54
CA LEU A 38 -12.00 3.63 -4.62
C LEU A 38 -12.40 3.96 -3.18
N ALA A 39 -13.03 2.99 -2.52
CA ALA A 39 -13.26 3.03 -1.08
C ALA A 39 -12.00 2.59 -0.32
N VAL A 40 -11.95 2.86 0.98
CA VAL A 40 -10.79 2.51 1.83
C VAL A 40 -10.41 1.03 1.71
N ARG A 41 -11.40 0.11 1.74
CA ARG A 41 -11.15 -1.33 1.56
C ARG A 41 -10.47 -1.69 0.24
N ASN A 42 -10.73 -0.92 -0.83
CA ASN A 42 -10.12 -1.19 -2.14
C ASN A 42 -8.63 -0.85 -2.11
N LEU A 43 -8.25 0.29 -1.51
CA LEU A 43 -6.85 0.65 -1.36
C LEU A 43 -6.10 -0.32 -0.45
N LEU A 44 -6.69 -0.75 0.67
CA LEU A 44 -6.08 -1.76 1.55
C LEU A 44 -5.84 -3.08 0.81
N GLY A 45 -6.84 -3.56 0.05
CA GLY A 45 -6.69 -4.76 -0.78
C GLY A 45 -5.57 -4.64 -1.82
N HIS A 46 -5.44 -3.49 -2.48
CA HIS A 46 -4.34 -3.24 -3.41
C HIS A 46 -2.97 -3.26 -2.72
N LEU A 47 -2.83 -2.61 -1.56
CA LEU A 47 -1.59 -2.62 -0.79
C LEU A 47 -1.19 -4.03 -0.35
N THR A 48 -2.16 -4.85 0.09
CA THR A 48 -1.91 -6.26 0.41
C THR A 48 -1.46 -7.04 -0.81
N GLY A 49 -2.10 -6.85 -1.97
CA GLY A 49 -1.69 -7.49 -3.23
C GLY A 49 -0.26 -7.11 -3.65
N LEU A 50 0.09 -5.82 -3.54
CA LEU A 50 1.45 -5.34 -3.81
C LEU A 50 2.48 -5.93 -2.85
N ALA A 51 2.15 -6.06 -1.57
CA ALA A 51 3.06 -6.66 -0.58
C ALA A 51 3.40 -8.12 -0.90
N VAL A 52 2.42 -8.89 -1.39
CA VAL A 52 2.67 -10.27 -1.87
C VAL A 52 3.52 -10.24 -3.14
N ALA A 53 3.14 -9.44 -4.13
CA ALA A 53 3.85 -9.37 -5.41
C ALA A 53 5.32 -8.97 -5.25
N PHE A 54 5.64 -8.03 -4.36
CA PHE A 54 7.02 -7.58 -4.13
C PHE A 54 7.84 -8.54 -3.28
N ARG A 55 7.22 -9.29 -2.36
CA ARG A 55 7.92 -10.32 -1.61
C ARG A 55 8.33 -11.49 -2.49
N ASP A 56 7.49 -11.82 -3.47
CA ASP A 56 7.67 -12.99 -4.33
C ASP A 56 8.51 -12.68 -5.59
N ALA A 57 8.88 -11.40 -5.82
CA ALA A 57 9.71 -10.92 -6.93
C ALA A 57 11.21 -10.96 -6.60
#